data_AF-A0A2D4JS55-F1
#
_entry.id   AF-A0A2D4JS55-F1
#
_cell.length_a   1.000
_cell.length_b   1.000
_cell.length_c   1.000
_cell.angle_alpha   90.00
_cell.angle_beta   90.00
_cell.angle_gamma   90.00
#
_symmetry.space_group_name_H-M   'P 1'
#
loop_
_entity.id
_entity.type
_entity.pdbx_description
1 polymer ?
#
loop_
_entity_poly.entity_id
_entity_poly.type
_entity_poly.pdbx_seq_one_letter_code
_entity_poly.pdbx_strand_id
1 'polypeptide(L)'
;TYFTHSDFLLLQKNCQLIKAYIEEPLGHYIINVTTAAELCSQTLCRGHGRCRRQESEASVFLHLNPNSFQIYRNEAKYPKPLLAAKGKLSQADISFLQTHFQCHCYQGWHGKGCEKQLNPPGGGPSTSYTLGLQLLMTVFLLVCLH
;
A
#
# COMPACT_ATOMS: atom_id res chain seq x y z
N THR A 1 25.25 -41.67 2.68
CA THR A 1 23.96 -41.39 3.36
C THR A 1 22.87 -41.95 2.49
N TYR A 2 22.14 -42.98 2.95
CA TYR A 2 21.07 -43.61 2.17
C TYR A 2 19.73 -43.02 2.59
N PHE A 3 18.95 -42.51 1.64
CA PHE A 3 17.61 -42.01 1.87
C PHE A 3 16.66 -43.20 2.01
N THR A 4 16.01 -43.32 3.16
CA THR A 4 15.16 -44.46 3.50
C THR A 4 13.71 -44.21 3.11
N HIS A 5 12.89 -45.28 3.06
CA HIS A 5 11.45 -45.15 2.85
C HIS A 5 10.77 -44.30 3.95
N SER A 6 11.26 -44.39 5.20
CA SER A 6 10.83 -43.52 6.30
C SER A 6 11.12 -42.04 6.04
N ASP A 7 12.28 -41.72 5.46
CA ASP A 7 12.64 -40.33 5.13
C ASP A 7 11.73 -39.77 4.03
N PHE A 8 11.37 -40.60 3.05
CA PHE A 8 10.41 -40.23 2.00
C PHE A 8 9.01 -39.94 2.58
N LEU A 9 8.49 -40.82 3.45
CA LEU A 9 7.20 -40.63 4.09
C LEU A 9 7.16 -39.39 4.99
N LEU A 10 8.27 -39.09 5.68
CA LEU A 10 8.40 -37.87 6.48
C LEU A 10 8.37 -36.62 5.59
N LEU A 11 9.11 -36.62 4.48
CA LEU A 11 9.10 -35.51 3.53
C LEU A 11 7.70 -35.27 2.95
N GLN A 12 7.00 -36.34 2.56
CA GLN A 12 5.64 -36.25 2.04
C GLN A 12 4.67 -35.63 3.06
N LYS A 13 4.72 -36.09 4.31
CA LYS A 13 3.92 -35.52 5.41
C LYS A 13 4.21 -34.04 5.62
N ASN A 14 5.49 -33.66 5.62
CA ASN A 14 5.90 -32.27 5.80
C ASN A 14 5.38 -31.36 4.68
N CYS A 15 5.47 -31.80 3.41
CA CYS A 15 4.91 -31.06 2.29
C CYS A 15 3.40 -30.87 2.40
N GLN A 16 2.66 -31.90 2.84
CA GLN A 16 1.21 -31.80 3.06
C GLN A 16 0.86 -30.84 4.20
N LEU A 17 1.63 -30.85 5.30
CA LEU A 17 1.45 -29.90 6.41
C LEU A 17 1.70 -28.46 5.96
N ILE A 18 2.78 -28.21 5.21
CA ILE A 18 3.09 -26.87 4.68
C ILE A 18 2.00 -26.41 3.72
N LYS A 19 1.53 -27.29 2.83
CA LYS A 19 0.41 -26.98 1.93
C LYS A 19 -0.84 -26.56 2.71
N ALA A 20 -1.24 -27.33 3.71
CA ALA A 20 -2.39 -26.99 4.54
C ALA A 20 -2.20 -25.65 5.28
N TYR A 21 -1.00 -25.38 5.80
CA TYR A 21 -0.68 -24.10 6.45
C TYR A 21 -0.79 -22.91 5.49
N ILE A 22 -0.27 -23.04 4.27
CA ILE A 22 -0.33 -22.01 3.24
C ILE A 22 -1.77 -21.78 2.77
N GLU A 23 -2.54 -22.85 2.57
CA GLU A 23 -3.89 -22.77 1.99
C GLU A 23 -4.99 -22.40 2.99
N GLU A 24 -4.70 -22.49 4.29
CA GLU A 24 -5.64 -22.18 5.38
C GLU A 24 -5.14 -20.99 6.22
N PRO A 25 -4.42 -21.15 7.36
CA PRO A 25 -4.18 -20.03 8.28
C PRO A 25 -3.33 -18.92 7.66
N LEU A 26 -2.23 -19.26 6.96
CA LEU A 26 -1.36 -18.25 6.36
C LEU A 26 -2.06 -17.59 5.17
N GLY A 27 -2.73 -18.37 4.32
CA GLY A 27 -3.45 -17.86 3.17
C GLY A 27 -4.54 -16.85 3.57
N HIS A 28 -5.34 -17.19 4.58
CA HIS A 28 -6.36 -16.30 5.12
C HIS A 28 -5.74 -15.00 5.68
N TYR A 29 -4.62 -15.11 6.40
CA TYR A 29 -3.93 -13.93 6.91
C TYR A 29 -3.36 -13.05 5.79
N ILE A 30 -2.77 -13.65 4.75
CA ILE A 30 -2.26 -12.92 3.58
C ILE A 30 -3.39 -12.14 2.90
N ILE A 31 -4.54 -12.78 2.64
CA ILE A 31 -5.70 -12.07 2.06
C ILE A 31 -6.19 -10.95 2.99
N ASN A 32 -6.27 -11.21 4.29
CA ASN A 32 -6.66 -10.21 5.29
C ASN A 32 -5.78 -8.96 5.20
N VAL A 33 -4.46 -9.10 5.29
CA VAL A 33 -3.55 -7.95 5.32
C VAL A 33 -3.41 -7.27 3.95
N THR A 34 -3.38 -8.04 2.87
CA THR A 34 -3.17 -7.49 1.52
C THR A 34 -4.39 -6.71 1.04
N THR A 35 -5.60 -7.27 1.21
CA THR A 35 -6.83 -6.56 0.86
C THR A 35 -7.03 -5.34 1.75
N ALA A 36 -6.72 -5.40 3.05
CA ALA A 36 -6.79 -4.23 3.93
C ALA A 36 -5.84 -3.11 3.49
N ALA A 37 -4.61 -3.46 3.09
CA ALA A 37 -3.62 -2.51 2.59
C ALA A 37 -4.07 -1.84 1.29
N GLU A 38 -4.60 -2.62 0.35
CA GLU A 38 -5.15 -2.13 -0.91
C GLU A 38 -6.32 -1.16 -0.67
N LEU A 39 -7.30 -1.56 0.14
CA LEU A 39 -8.46 -0.73 0.46
C LEU A 39 -8.08 0.56 1.16
N CYS A 40 -7.11 0.51 2.09
CA CYS A 40 -6.62 1.72 2.74
C CYS A 40 -5.92 2.66 1.76
N SER A 41 -5.08 2.12 0.87
CA SER A 41 -4.42 2.89 -0.18
C SER A 41 -5.44 3.59 -1.07
N GLN A 42 -6.46 2.87 -1.55
CA GLN A 42 -7.52 3.43 -2.39
C GLN A 42 -8.34 4.50 -1.65
N THR A 43 -8.71 4.23 -0.38
CA THR A 43 -9.63 5.07 0.40
C THR A 43 -8.98 6.33 0.95
N LEU A 44 -7.78 6.23 1.53
CA LEU A 44 -7.10 7.37 2.18
C LEU A 44 -6.09 8.04 1.28
N CYS A 45 -5.41 7.26 0.43
CA CYS A 45 -4.25 7.72 -0.34
C CYS A 45 -4.53 7.76 -1.84
N ARG A 46 -5.80 7.63 -2.25
CA ARG A 46 -6.27 7.67 -3.66
C ARG A 46 -5.58 6.65 -4.58
N GLY A 47 -5.03 5.57 -4.02
CA GLY A 47 -4.23 4.59 -4.76
C GLY A 47 -2.80 5.07 -5.10
N HIS A 48 -2.40 6.25 -4.63
CA HIS A 48 -1.10 6.88 -4.92
C HIS A 48 -0.14 6.86 -3.73
N GLY A 49 -0.44 6.05 -2.72
CA GLY A 49 0.43 5.87 -1.56
C GLY A 49 0.05 4.65 -0.75
N ARG A 50 0.93 4.26 0.18
CA ARG A 50 0.67 3.20 1.15
C ARG A 50 0.27 3.79 2.49
N CYS A 51 -0.61 3.12 3.21
CA CYS A 51 -0.91 3.48 4.59
C CYS A 51 0.21 3.03 5.53
N ARG A 52 0.60 3.90 6.46
CA ARG A 52 1.48 3.59 7.59
C ARG A 52 0.79 4.03 8.88
N ARG A 53 1.15 3.41 10.01
CA ARG A 53 0.64 3.85 11.31
C ARG A 53 0.92 5.34 11.53
N GLN A 54 -0.06 6.03 12.08
CA GLN A 54 0.04 7.42 12.51
C GLN A 54 1.06 7.56 13.64
N GLU A 55 0.97 6.68 14.64
CA GLU A 55 1.92 6.53 15.74
C GLU A 55 2.70 5.22 15.55
N SER A 56 4.03 5.26 15.51
CA SER A 56 4.82 4.09 15.11
C SER A 56 4.70 2.94 16.10
N GLU A 57 4.61 3.29 17.38
CA GLU A 57 4.55 2.36 18.53
C GLU A 57 3.14 1.89 18.88
N ALA A 58 2.11 2.45 18.23
CA ALA A 58 0.74 2.04 18.51
C ALA A 58 0.51 0.58 18.08
N SER A 59 -0.14 -0.19 18.94
CA SER A 59 -0.54 -1.58 18.69
C SER A 59 -1.77 -1.67 17.79
N VAL A 60 -1.68 -1.06 16.60
CA VAL A 60 -2.75 -1.02 15.59
C VAL A 60 -2.24 -1.65 14.30
N PHE A 61 -3.01 -2.59 13.76
CA PHE A 61 -2.65 -3.35 12.57
C PHE A 61 -3.66 -3.11 11.45
N LEU A 62 -3.17 -3.18 10.21
CA LEU A 62 -3.99 -2.99 9.03
C LEU A 62 -4.60 -4.32 8.60
N HIS A 63 -5.70 -4.70 9.26
CA HIS A 63 -6.47 -5.91 9.02
C HIS A 63 -7.89 -5.54 8.56
N LEU A 64 -8.52 -6.41 7.77
CA LEU A 64 -9.94 -6.35 7.47
C LEU A 64 -10.75 -6.53 8.74
N ASN A 65 -11.81 -5.74 8.88
CA ASN A 65 -12.79 -5.92 9.93
C ASN A 65 -13.68 -7.14 9.60
N PRO A 66 -13.73 -8.18 10.46
CA PRO A 66 -14.55 -9.37 10.23
C PRO A 66 -16.06 -9.09 10.19
N ASN A 67 -16.52 -7.95 10.72
CA ASN A 67 -17.92 -7.53 10.63
C ASN A 67 -18.29 -6.99 9.24
N SER A 68 -17.30 -6.54 8.47
CA SER A 68 -17.50 -5.87 7.18
C SER A 68 -17.01 -6.71 6.00
N PHE A 69 -16.14 -7.70 6.25
CA PHE A 69 -15.53 -8.55 5.25
C PHE A 69 -15.56 -10.03 5.65
N GLN A 70 -15.75 -10.87 4.65
CA GLN A 70 -15.64 -12.32 4.76
C GLN A 70 -14.58 -12.83 3.79
N ILE A 71 -13.63 -13.62 4.28
CA ILE A 71 -12.66 -14.34 3.44
C ILE A 71 -13.23 -15.74 3.17
N TYR A 72 -13.31 -16.11 1.90
CA TYR A 72 -13.88 -17.38 1.46
C TYR A 72 -12.97 -18.05 0.43
N ARG A 73 -13.10 -19.38 0.34
CA ARG A 73 -12.44 -20.18 -0.68
C ARG A 73 -13.24 -20.12 -1.98
N ASN A 74 -12.56 -19.85 -3.10
CA ASN A 74 -13.16 -19.93 -4.41
C ASN A 74 -13.36 -21.41 -4.80
N GLU A 75 -14.57 -21.75 -5.22
CA GLU A 75 -14.90 -23.13 -5.67
C GLU A 75 -14.38 -23.41 -7.09
N ALA A 76 -14.15 -22.37 -7.90
CA ALA A 76 -13.69 -22.50 -9.27
C ALA A 76 -12.17 -22.70 -9.35
N LYS A 77 -11.75 -23.80 -9.97
CA LYS A 77 -10.35 -24.12 -10.24
C LYS A 77 -9.90 -23.37 -11.51
N TYR A 78 -9.20 -22.25 -11.32
CA TYR A 78 -8.63 -21.35 -12.34
C TYR A 78 -9.65 -20.61 -13.25
N PRO A 79 -9.37 -19.35 -13.62
CA PRO A 79 -8.18 -18.53 -13.34
C PRO A 79 -8.23 -17.77 -11.99
N LYS A 80 -9.11 -18.13 -11.06
CA LYS A 80 -9.29 -17.39 -9.79
C LYS A 80 -8.31 -17.84 -8.68
N PRO A 81 -7.89 -16.92 -7.77
CA PRO A 81 -7.09 -17.28 -6.60
C PRO A 81 -7.85 -18.24 -5.67
N LEU A 82 -7.15 -19.04 -4.87
CA LEU A 82 -7.79 -20.00 -3.96
C LEU A 82 -8.69 -19.32 -2.92
N LEU A 83 -8.26 -18.19 -2.39
CA LEU A 83 -8.97 -17.40 -1.37
C LEU A 83 -9.28 -16.01 -1.93
N ALA A 84 -10.40 -15.44 -1.52
CA ALA A 84 -10.78 -14.06 -1.83
C ALA A 84 -11.53 -13.43 -0.65
N ALA A 85 -11.43 -12.12 -0.51
CA ALA A 85 -12.23 -11.33 0.42
C ALA A 85 -13.44 -10.73 -0.30
N LYS A 86 -14.61 -10.77 0.34
CA LYS A 86 -15.83 -10.09 -0.10
C LYS A 86 -16.32 -9.19 1.02
N GLY A 87 -16.72 -7.96 0.66
CA GLY A 87 -17.18 -6.98 1.63
C GLY A 87 -16.97 -5.56 1.11
N LYS A 88 -17.22 -4.59 1.98
CA LYS A 88 -16.95 -3.17 1.74
C LYS A 88 -16.63 -2.48 3.05
N LEU A 89 -15.80 -1.43 3.01
CA LEU A 89 -15.53 -0.63 4.20
C LEU A 89 -16.82 0.05 4.67
N SER A 90 -17.15 -0.12 5.95
CA SER A 90 -18.19 0.64 6.62
C SER A 90 -17.68 2.04 6.99
N GLN A 91 -18.58 2.94 7.37
CA GLN A 91 -18.19 4.27 7.84
C GLN A 91 -17.29 4.19 9.10
N ALA A 92 -17.54 3.21 9.96
CA ALA A 92 -16.70 2.95 11.14
C ALA A 92 -15.29 2.49 10.74
N ASP A 93 -15.17 1.63 9.73
CA ASP A 93 -13.87 1.20 9.21
C ASP A 93 -13.09 2.38 8.64
N ILE A 94 -13.74 3.23 7.85
CA ILE A 94 -13.12 4.44 7.28
C ILE A 94 -12.64 5.37 8.40
N SER A 95 -13.47 5.61 9.42
CA SER A 95 -13.10 6.43 10.57
C SER A 95 -11.91 5.86 11.34
N PHE A 96 -11.87 4.53 11.52
CA PHE A 96 -10.74 3.85 12.14
C PHE A 96 -9.46 4.05 11.32
N LEU A 97 -9.52 3.86 10.00
CA LEU A 97 -8.38 4.09 9.11
C LEU A 97 -7.88 5.53 9.21
N GLN A 98 -8.78 6.52 9.16
CA GLN A 98 -8.43 7.95 9.25
C GLN A 98 -7.80 8.35 10.59
N THR A 99 -8.16 7.65 11.67
CA THR A 99 -7.66 7.94 13.02
C THR A 99 -6.28 7.36 13.26
N HIS A 100 -6.01 6.16 12.74
CA HIS A 100 -4.81 5.40 13.10
C HIS A 100 -3.74 5.31 12.01
N PHE A 101 -4.05 5.74 10.78
CA PHE A 101 -3.14 5.62 9.64
C PHE A 101 -3.00 6.94 8.89
N GLN A 102 -1.80 7.15 8.33
CA GLN A 102 -1.48 8.24 7.43
C GLN A 102 -0.86 7.71 6.12
N CYS A 103 -0.93 8.52 5.08
CA CYS A 103 -0.36 8.15 3.79
C CYS A 103 1.16 8.37 3.73
N HIS A 104 1.84 7.42 3.11
CA HIS A 104 3.17 7.58 2.57
C HIS A 104 3.09 7.47 1.05
N CYS A 105 3.15 8.61 0.39
CA CYS A 105 2.93 8.70 -1.05
C CYS A 105 4.03 8.01 -1.85
N TYR A 106 3.65 7.44 -2.99
CA TYR A 106 4.60 6.94 -3.96
C TYR A 106 5.33 8.09 -4.66
N GLN A 107 6.42 7.76 -5.33
CA GLN A 107 7.21 8.74 -6.05
C GLN A 107 6.34 9.50 -7.07
N GLY A 108 6.47 10.83 -7.08
CA GLY A 108 5.67 11.71 -7.93
C GLY A 108 4.34 12.14 -7.33
N TRP A 109 3.99 11.73 -6.11
CA TRP A 109 2.76 12.14 -5.42
C TRP A 109 3.05 12.80 -4.07
N HIS A 110 2.21 13.77 -3.70
CA HIS A 110 2.31 14.48 -2.44
C HIS A 110 0.93 14.97 -1.93
N GLY A 111 0.91 15.50 -0.71
CA GLY A 111 -0.33 15.86 -0.01
C GLY A 111 -0.65 14.88 1.11
N LYS A 112 -1.66 15.21 1.94
CA LYS A 112 -2.02 14.38 3.09
C LYS A 112 -2.62 13.04 2.66
N GLY A 113 -3.34 13.02 1.53
CA GLY A 113 -3.96 11.84 0.92
C GLY A 113 -3.39 11.52 -0.46
N CYS A 114 -2.15 11.95 -0.75
CA CYS A 114 -1.48 11.75 -2.03
C CYS A 114 -2.29 12.27 -3.23
N GLU A 115 -2.96 13.40 -3.05
CA GLU A 115 -3.88 13.96 -4.03
C GLU A 115 -3.23 14.84 -5.10
N LYS A 116 -1.96 15.22 -4.93
CA LYS A 116 -1.24 16.13 -5.83
C LYS A 116 -0.09 15.41 -6.51
N GLN A 117 0.07 15.61 -7.83
CA GLN A 117 1.16 15.06 -8.60
C GLN A 117 2.31 16.08 -8.73
N LEU A 118 3.54 15.65 -8.46
CA LEU A 118 4.76 16.40 -8.74
C LEU A 118 5.06 16.32 -10.24
N ASN A 119 5.26 17.47 -10.88
CA ASN A 119 5.51 17.60 -12.33
C ASN A 119 4.46 16.84 -13.17
N PRO A 120 3.19 17.31 -13.18
CA PRO A 120 2.17 16.72 -14.04
C PRO A 120 2.63 16.74 -15.51
N PRO A 121 2.25 15.75 -16.34
CA PRO A 121 2.56 15.77 -17.77
C PRO A 121 2.04 17.08 -18.38
N GLY A 122 2.96 17.94 -18.85
CA GLY A 122 2.65 19.29 -19.37
C GLY A 122 2.99 20.46 -18.43
N GLY A 123 3.37 20.19 -17.18
CA GLY A 123 3.94 21.19 -16.26
C GLY A 123 5.43 21.35 -16.50
N GLY A 124 5.80 22.13 -17.51
CA GLY A 124 7.20 22.59 -17.65
C GLY A 124 7.65 23.33 -16.39
N PRO A 125 8.95 23.31 -16.04
CA PRO A 125 9.47 24.15 -14.98
C PRO A 125 9.08 25.60 -15.25
N SER A 126 8.51 26.28 -14.27
CA SER A 126 8.10 27.68 -14.36
C SER A 126 9.35 28.56 -14.56
N THR A 127 9.76 28.77 -15.81
CA THR A 127 10.89 29.64 -16.20
C THR A 127 10.66 31.12 -15.87
N SER A 128 9.45 31.49 -15.40
CA SER A 128 9.10 32.86 -15.02
C SER A 128 9.87 33.38 -13.79
N TYR A 129 10.13 32.53 -12.79
CA TYR A 129 10.82 32.99 -11.57
C TYR A 129 12.32 33.21 -11.79
N THR A 130 12.94 32.41 -12.67
CA THR A 130 14.35 32.55 -13.02
C THR A 130 14.61 33.80 -13.85
N LEU A 131 13.72 34.16 -14.80
CA LEU A 131 13.90 35.39 -15.60
C LEU A 131 13.75 36.66 -14.77
N GLY A 132 12.79 36.70 -13.84
CA GLY A 132 12.58 37.87 -12.96
C GLY A 132 13.76 38.11 -12.01
N LEU A 133 14.29 37.04 -11.41
CA LEU A 133 15.46 37.13 -10.52
C LEU A 133 16.73 37.56 -11.29
N GLN A 134 16.90 37.05 -12.52
CA GLN A 134 18.01 37.44 -13.39
C GLN A 134 17.91 38.92 -13.80
N LEU A 135 16.72 39.41 -14.15
CA LEU A 135 16.52 40.83 -14.50
C LEU A 135 16.77 41.77 -13.30
N LEU A 136 16.33 41.38 -12.10
CA LEU A 136 16.57 42.16 -10.88
C LEU A 136 18.07 42.27 -10.57
N MET A 137 18.80 41.17 -10.70
CA MET A 137 20.25 41.16 -10.45
C MET A 137 21.03 41.97 -11.50
N THR A 138 20.62 41.93 -12.77
CA THR A 138 21.27 42.74 -13.82
C THR A 138 20.96 44.23 -13.69
N VAL A 139 19.73 44.61 -13.33
CA VAL A 139 19.37 46.00 -13.05
C VAL A 139 20.15 46.53 -11.83
N PHE A 140 20.27 45.73 -10.76
CA PHE A 140 21.03 46.13 -9.57
C PHE A 140 22.51 46.39 -9.90
N LEU A 141 23.14 45.53 -10.70
CA LEU A 141 24.52 45.73 -11.16
C LEU A 141 24.68 47.00 -12.00
N LEU A 142 23.74 47.29 -12.90
CA LEU A 142 23.78 48.51 -13.72
C LEU A 142 23.61 49.78 -12.89
N VAL A 143 22.79 49.75 -11.84
CA VAL A 143 22.60 50.87 -10.91
C VAL A 143 23.81 51.08 -10.00
N CYS A 144 24.53 50.01 -9.62
CA CYS A 144 25.74 50.13 -8.80
C CYS A 144 27.00 50.57 -9.57
N LEU A 145 26.99 50.49 -10.91
CA LEU A 145 28.10 50.93 -11.77
C LEU A 145 27.94 52.37 -12.30
N HIS A 146 26.84 53.06 -11.96
CA HIS A 146 26.62 54.49 -12.20
C HIS A 146 26.64 55.24 -10.87
#